data_AF-A0A7S0CMR4-F1
#
_entry.id   AF-A0A7S0CMR4-F1
#
_cell.length_a   1.000
_cell.length_b   1.000
_cell.length_c   1.000
_cell.angle_alpha   90.00
_cell.angle_beta   90.00
_cell.angle_gamma   90.00
#
_symmetry.space_group_name_H-M   'P 1'
#
loop_
_entity.id
_entity.type
_entity.pdbx_description
1 polymer ?
#
loop_
_entity_poly.entity_id
_entity_poly.type
_entity_poly.pdbx_seq_one_letter_code
_entity_poly.pdbx_strand_id
1 'polypeptide(L)'
;SFCIGVIIYIFITELQELLYYAVKVFFTSIVSIFFRRVEAIGVKNIPHYGPVLFVGNHANQFVDGLCIMTTCEKKISYLVAEKSWRRRVVGDLAWAMGCVPVKRAQDSATGGSGMIIELCDMQGRNSGEKSRSESDSGGSKEGLAE
;
A
#
# COMPACT_ATOMS: atom_id res chain seq x y z
N SER A 1 9.65 -20.22 38.09
CA SER A 1 10.57 -19.52 37.17
C SER A 1 10.55 -20.10 35.76
N PHE A 2 10.73 -21.42 35.58
CA PHE A 2 10.71 -22.05 34.25
C PHE A 2 9.41 -21.83 33.46
N CYS A 3 8.24 -22.02 34.09
CA CYS A 3 6.94 -21.80 33.42
C CYS A 3 6.73 -20.36 32.94
N ILE A 4 7.19 -19.37 33.72
CA ILE A 4 7.10 -17.96 33.32
C ILE A 4 8.00 -17.71 32.10
N GLY A 5 9.20 -18.28 32.08
CA GLY A 5 10.09 -18.21 30.92
C GLY A 5 9.48 -18.84 29.66
N VAL A 6 8.82 -19.99 29.78
CA VAL A 6 8.14 -20.66 28.66
C VAL A 6 6.95 -19.83 28.15
N ILE A 7 6.14 -19.25 29.06
CA ILE A 7 5.02 -18.38 28.68
C ILE A 7 5.53 -17.13 27.95
N ILE A 8 6.57 -16.48 28.47
CA ILE A 8 7.18 -15.31 27.82
C ILE A 8 7.75 -15.69 26.45
N TYR A 9 8.40 -16.86 26.34
CA TYR A 9 8.94 -17.34 25.08
C TYR A 9 7.84 -17.55 24.03
N ILE A 10 6.77 -18.27 24.38
CA ILE A 10 5.60 -18.48 23.50
C ILE A 10 4.97 -17.15 23.11
N PHE A 11 4.85 -16.21 24.06
CA PHE A 11 4.28 -14.90 23.81
C PHE A 11 5.13 -14.09 22.82
N ILE A 12 6.46 -14.10 22.95
CA ILE A 12 7.37 -13.40 22.04
C ILE A 12 7.35 -14.04 20.65
N THR A 13 7.29 -15.38 20.55
CA THR A 13 7.25 -16.07 19.25
C THR A 13 5.95 -15.83 18.50
N GLU A 14 4.83 -15.72 19.21
CA GLU A 14 3.49 -15.54 18.62
C GLU A 14 3.04 -14.07 18.55
N LEU A 15 3.84 -13.14 19.08
CA LEU A 15 3.48 -11.72 19.14
C LEU A 15 3.15 -11.16 17.76
N GLN A 16 3.89 -11.58 16.73
CA GLN A 16 3.67 -11.13 15.35
C GLN A 16 2.35 -11.67 14.78
N GLU A 17 1.97 -12.91 15.09
CA GLU A 17 0.66 -13.46 14.68
C GLU A 17 -0.47 -12.71 15.38
N LEU A 18 -0.33 -12.49 16.69
CA LEU A 18 -1.32 -11.74 17.47
C LEU A 18 -1.48 -10.32 16.94
N LEU A 19 -0.37 -9.66 16.61
CA LEU A 19 -0.37 -8.33 16.00
C LEU A 19 -1.01 -8.34 14.61
N TYR A 20 -0.71 -9.34 13.77
CA TYR A 20 -1.34 -9.51 12.47
C TYR A 20 -2.87 -9.59 12.60
N TYR A 21 -3.38 -10.44 13.49
CA TYR A 21 -4.83 -10.57 13.71
C TYR A 21 -5.44 -9.30 14.30
N ALA A 22 -4.77 -8.64 15.24
CA ALA A 22 -5.22 -7.35 15.80
C ALA A 22 -5.36 -6.28 14.69
N VAL A 23 -4.35 -6.17 13.82
CA VAL A 23 -4.36 -5.26 12.67
C VAL A 23 -5.47 -5.64 11.67
N LYS A 24 -5.64 -6.94 11.38
CA LYS A 24 -6.72 -7.43 10.51
C LYS A 24 -8.09 -7.04 11.05
N VAL A 25 -8.36 -7.27 12.34
CA VAL A 25 -9.65 -6.90 12.97
C VAL A 25 -9.86 -5.39 12.97
N PHE A 26 -8.83 -4.61 13.30
CA PHE A 26 -8.88 -3.15 13.27
C PHE A 26 -9.30 -2.63 11.89
N PHE A 27 -8.63 -3.08 10.84
CA PHE A 27 -8.95 -2.66 9.48
C PHE A 27 -10.26 -3.25 8.95
N THR A 28 -10.64 -4.46 9.36
CA THR A 28 -11.97 -5.02 9.05
C THR A 28 -13.07 -4.14 9.62
N SER A 29 -12.88 -3.64 10.86
CA SER A 29 -13.80 -2.70 11.50
C SER A 29 -13.90 -1.40 10.70
N ILE A 30 -12.75 -0.82 10.30
CA ILE A 30 -12.71 0.38 9.44
C ILE A 30 -13.48 0.14 8.15
N VAL A 31 -13.16 -0.92 7.40
CA VAL A 31 -13.83 -1.23 6.13
C VAL A 31 -15.33 -1.40 6.31
N SER A 32 -15.78 -2.03 7.41
CA SER A 32 -17.20 -2.21 7.70
C SER A 32 -17.95 -0.89 7.99
N ILE A 33 -17.24 0.14 8.48
CA ILE A 33 -17.80 1.46 8.74
C ILE A 33 -17.91 2.27 7.43
N PHE A 34 -16.88 2.21 6.58
CA PHE A 34 -16.82 2.99 5.34
C PHE A 34 -17.65 2.35 4.20
N PHE A 35 -17.71 1.03 4.12
CA PHE A 35 -18.39 0.31 3.06
C PHE A 35 -19.62 -0.39 3.60
N ARG A 36 -20.79 -0.02 3.05
CA ARG A 36 -22.08 -0.63 3.43
C ARG A 36 -22.16 -2.12 3.07
N ARG A 37 -21.48 -2.55 2.01
CA ARG A 37 -21.45 -3.94 1.55
C ARG A 37 -20.14 -4.22 0.84
N VAL A 38 -19.43 -5.26 1.27
CA VAL A 38 -18.22 -5.77 0.62
C VAL A 38 -18.47 -7.25 0.32
N GLU A 39 -18.37 -7.63 -0.96
CA GLU A 39 -18.58 -9.01 -1.39
C GLU A 39 -17.38 -9.51 -2.17
N ALA A 40 -16.85 -10.66 -1.76
CA ALA A 40 -15.83 -11.36 -2.50
C ALA A 40 -16.45 -12.45 -3.37
N ILE A 41 -16.24 -12.35 -4.67
CA ILE A 41 -16.72 -13.32 -5.65
C ILE A 41 -15.57 -14.27 -5.96
N GLY A 42 -15.86 -15.57 -6.07
CA GLY A 42 -14.87 -16.57 -6.45
C GLY A 42 -13.88 -16.97 -5.35
N VAL A 43 -14.21 -16.74 -4.06
CA VAL A 43 -13.39 -17.19 -2.92
C VAL A 43 -13.08 -18.69 -2.98
N LYS A 44 -14.03 -19.48 -3.51
CA LYS A 44 -13.87 -20.93 -3.73
C LYS A 44 -12.76 -21.31 -4.72
N ASN A 45 -12.30 -20.37 -5.55
CA ASN A 45 -11.23 -20.60 -6.50
C ASN A 45 -9.84 -20.49 -5.85
N ILE A 46 -9.75 -20.00 -4.61
CA ILE A 46 -8.49 -19.84 -3.90
C ILE A 46 -8.06 -21.21 -3.37
N PRO A 47 -6.88 -21.74 -3.78
CA PRO A 47 -6.39 -23.02 -3.29
C PRO A 47 -6.23 -23.01 -1.76
N HIS A 48 -6.79 -24.01 -1.08
CA HIS A 48 -6.61 -24.18 0.38
C HIS A 48 -5.14 -24.46 0.74
N TYR A 49 -4.44 -25.23 -0.10
CA TYR A 49 -3.06 -25.63 0.12
C TYR A 49 -2.11 -24.99 -0.91
N GLY A 50 -0.88 -24.71 -0.47
CA GLY A 50 0.15 -24.10 -1.30
C GLY A 50 0.13 -22.56 -1.32
N PRO A 51 1.20 -21.97 -1.87
CA PRO A 51 1.34 -20.52 -2.02
C PRO A 51 0.41 -19.99 -3.12
N VAL A 52 -0.11 -18.77 -2.94
CA VAL A 52 -0.98 -18.09 -3.90
C VAL A 52 -0.45 -16.67 -4.10
N LEU A 53 -0.32 -16.26 -5.36
CA LEU A 53 0.01 -14.89 -5.72
C LEU A 53 -1.25 -14.18 -6.20
N PHE A 54 -1.68 -13.15 -5.46
CA PHE A 54 -2.78 -12.29 -5.87
C PHE A 54 -2.26 -11.13 -6.71
N VAL A 55 -2.82 -10.96 -7.90
CA VAL A 55 -2.53 -9.84 -8.79
C VAL A 55 -3.84 -9.18 -9.17
N GLY A 56 -3.97 -7.89 -8.86
CA GLY A 56 -5.18 -7.12 -9.11
C GLY A 56 -4.85 -5.80 -9.81
N ASN A 57 -5.86 -5.21 -10.44
CA ASN A 57 -5.78 -3.83 -10.89
C ASN A 57 -5.85 -2.89 -9.67
N HIS A 58 -5.16 -1.76 -9.74
CA HIS A 58 -5.10 -0.79 -8.65
C HIS A 58 -5.77 0.53 -9.02
N ALA A 59 -6.98 0.74 -8.50
CA ALA A 59 -7.60 2.06 -8.49
C ALA A 59 -7.19 2.83 -7.22
N ASN A 60 -7.05 2.13 -6.09
CA ASN A 60 -6.59 2.72 -4.83
C ASN A 60 -5.68 1.74 -4.08
N GLN A 61 -4.39 2.07 -4.08
CA GLN A 61 -3.32 1.24 -3.52
C GLN A 61 -3.54 0.80 -2.07
N PHE A 62 -4.28 1.57 -1.26
CA PHE A 62 -4.58 1.21 0.12
C PHE A 62 -5.88 0.43 0.25
N VAL A 63 -6.97 0.93 -0.32
CA VAL A 63 -8.30 0.31 -0.18
C VAL A 63 -8.33 -1.08 -0.83
N ASP A 64 -7.65 -1.25 -1.97
CA ASP A 64 -7.58 -2.54 -2.65
C ASP A 64 -6.94 -3.59 -1.74
N GLY A 65 -5.82 -3.23 -1.08
CA GLY A 65 -5.15 -4.09 -0.10
C GLY A 65 -6.04 -4.40 1.11
N LEU A 66 -6.75 -3.39 1.63
CA LEU A 66 -7.68 -3.61 2.75
C LEU A 66 -8.82 -4.56 2.38
N CYS A 67 -9.43 -4.40 1.21
CA CYS A 67 -10.51 -5.28 0.74
C CYS A 67 -10.04 -6.74 0.61
N ILE A 68 -8.85 -6.98 0.07
CA ILE A 68 -8.31 -8.35 -0.04
C ILE A 68 -8.01 -8.91 1.36
N MET A 69 -7.41 -8.11 2.26
CA MET A 69 -7.10 -8.53 3.62
C MET A 69 -8.34 -8.93 4.42
N THR A 70 -9.44 -8.18 4.28
CA THR A 70 -10.68 -8.40 5.06
C THR A 70 -11.51 -9.54 4.50
N THR A 71 -11.46 -9.78 3.19
CA THR A 71 -12.28 -10.81 2.53
C THR A 71 -11.57 -12.15 2.36
N CYS A 72 -10.25 -12.19 2.37
CA CYS A 72 -9.52 -13.45 2.24
C CYS A 72 -9.43 -14.20 3.58
N GLU A 73 -9.67 -15.51 3.51
CA GLU A 73 -9.57 -16.42 4.64
C GLU A 73 -8.11 -16.69 5.03
N LYS A 74 -7.20 -16.70 4.06
CA LYS A 74 -5.77 -16.98 4.29
C LYS A 74 -5.05 -15.74 4.82
N LYS A 75 -3.94 -15.97 5.53
CA LYS A 75 -2.97 -14.92 5.85
C LYS A 75 -2.32 -14.41 4.56
N ILE A 76 -2.28 -13.09 4.38
CA ILE A 76 -1.73 -12.44 3.18
C ILE A 76 -0.59 -11.52 3.60
N SER A 77 0.46 -11.52 2.76
CA SER A 77 1.56 -10.57 2.80
C SER A 77 1.55 -9.72 1.54
N TYR A 78 1.88 -8.43 1.65
CA TYR A 78 1.93 -7.51 0.50
C TYR A 78 3.36 -7.17 0.10
N LEU A 79 3.54 -6.77 -1.15
CA LEU A 79 4.76 -6.12 -1.60
C LEU A 79 4.63 -4.61 -1.39
N VAL A 80 5.55 -4.02 -0.63
CA VAL A 80 5.52 -2.58 -0.29
C VAL A 80 6.77 -1.91 -0.85
N ALA A 81 6.63 -0.72 -1.43
CA ALA A 81 7.78 0.05 -1.87
C ALA A 81 8.73 0.35 -0.70
N GLU A 82 10.04 0.19 -0.88
CA GLU A 82 11.01 0.42 0.19
C GLU A 82 10.90 1.84 0.78
N LYS A 83 10.61 2.84 -0.06
CA LYS A 83 10.37 4.22 0.38
C LYS A 83 9.19 4.33 1.36
N SER A 84 8.12 3.56 1.15
CA SER A 84 6.95 3.52 2.04
C SER A 84 7.25 2.71 3.31
N TRP A 85 7.99 1.61 3.17
CA TRP A 85 8.44 0.79 4.29
C TRP A 85 9.27 1.56 5.31
N ARG A 86 10.10 2.51 4.86
CA ARG A 86 10.94 3.34 5.75
C ARG A 86 10.19 4.42 6.53
N ARG A 87 8.90 4.66 6.24
CA ARG A 87 8.10 5.64 6.99
C ARG A 87 7.63 5.01 8.29
N ARG A 88 7.77 5.69 9.43
CA ARG A 88 7.50 5.12 10.77
C ARG A 88 6.14 4.38 10.86
N VAL A 89 5.04 5.09 10.64
CA VAL A 89 3.68 4.49 10.77
C VAL A 89 3.42 3.42 9.70
N VAL A 90 3.77 3.67 8.44
CA VAL A 90 3.47 2.74 7.33
C VAL A 90 4.36 1.49 7.42
N GLY A 91 5.62 1.68 7.82
CA GLY A 91 6.60 0.62 8.04
C GLY A 91 6.22 -0.29 9.19
N ASP A 92 5.80 0.27 10.33
CA ASP A 92 5.39 -0.52 11.49
C ASP A 92 4.16 -1.39 11.14
N LEU A 93 3.18 -0.83 10.43
CA LEU A 93 2.01 -1.57 9.94
C LEU A 93 2.40 -2.62 8.88
N ALA A 94 3.29 -2.27 7.95
CA ALA A 94 3.77 -3.20 6.94
C ALA A 94 4.56 -4.36 7.56
N TRP A 95 5.34 -4.09 8.60
CA TRP A 95 6.05 -5.12 9.37
C TRP A 95 5.09 -6.03 10.12
N ALA A 96 4.10 -5.47 10.81
CA ALA A 96 3.04 -6.21 11.49
C ALA A 96 2.27 -7.14 10.54
N MET A 97 2.02 -6.67 9.32
CA MET A 97 1.34 -7.44 8.28
C MET A 97 2.25 -8.46 7.56
N GLY A 98 3.55 -8.51 7.90
CA GLY A 98 4.51 -9.40 7.24
C GLY A 98 4.74 -9.06 5.77
N CYS A 99 4.67 -7.77 5.41
CA CYS A 99 4.91 -7.31 4.05
C CYS A 99 6.41 -7.37 3.68
N VAL A 100 6.69 -7.48 2.38
CA VAL A 100 8.05 -7.58 1.85
C VAL A 100 8.41 -6.27 1.13
N PRO A 101 9.50 -5.58 1.53
CA PRO A 101 9.93 -4.36 0.88
C PRO A 101 10.55 -4.64 -0.49
N VAL A 102 10.20 -3.84 -1.50
CA VAL A 102 10.71 -3.94 -2.87
C VAL A 102 11.29 -2.60 -3.32
N LYS A 103 12.50 -2.66 -3.89
CA LYS A 103 13.16 -1.52 -4.56
C LYS A 103 12.58 -1.33 -5.96
N ARG A 104 12.05 -0.14 -6.25
CA ARG A 104 11.58 0.20 -7.60
C ARG A 104 12.56 1.14 -8.27
N ALA A 105 12.75 1.01 -9.59
CA ALA A 105 13.63 1.89 -10.35
C ALA A 105 13.25 3.39 -10.20
N GLN A 106 11.95 3.69 -10.08
CA GLN A 106 11.44 5.03 -9.82
C GLN A 106 11.90 5.61 -8.46
N ASP A 107 12.13 4.77 -7.45
CA ASP A 107 12.58 5.22 -6.13
C ASP A 107 14.06 5.68 -6.16
N SER A 108 14.81 5.32 -7.21
CA SER A 108 16.20 5.74 -7.45
C SER A 108 16.34 6.73 -8.62
N ALA A 109 15.23 7.18 -9.21
CA ALA A 109 15.25 8.13 -10.31
C ALA A 109 15.68 9.51 -9.80
N THR A 110 16.73 10.07 -10.40
CA THR A 110 17.15 11.46 -10.22
C THR A 110 16.60 12.31 -11.36
N GLY A 111 16.23 13.56 -11.08
CA GLY A 111 15.76 14.47 -12.11
C GLY A 111 16.88 14.77 -13.11
N GLY A 112 16.70 14.39 -14.37
CA GLY A 112 17.57 14.81 -15.46
C GLY A 112 17.25 16.25 -15.87
N SER A 113 18.26 17.07 -16.13
CA SER A 113 18.07 18.38 -16.76
C SER A 113 17.79 18.20 -18.25
N GLY A 114 16.51 18.12 -18.62
CA GLY A 114 16.08 17.99 -20.01
C GLY A 114 14.80 18.77 -20.26
N MET A 115 14.67 19.37 -21.45
CA MET A 115 13.46 20.06 -21.89
C MET A 115 12.58 19.04 -22.62
N ILE A 116 11.38 18.78 -22.08
CA ILE A 116 10.36 18.00 -22.80
C ILE A 116 9.69 18.96 -23.76
N ILE A 117 9.97 18.81 -25.06
CA ILE A 117 9.26 19.54 -26.11
C ILE A 117 8.12 18.63 -26.55
N GLU A 118 6.90 18.96 -26.14
CA GLU A 118 5.71 18.31 -26.67
C GLU A 118 5.56 18.76 -28.13
N LEU A 119 5.87 17.86 -29.08
CA LEU A 119 5.62 18.10 -30.49
C LEU A 119 4.11 18.17 -30.67
N CYS A 120 3.58 19.40 -30.71
CA CYS A 120 2.19 19.64 -31.07
C CYS A 120 1.95 19.01 -32.44
N ASP A 121 1.19 17.92 -32.47
CA ASP A 121 0.83 17.22 -33.68
C ASP A 121 0.05 18.20 -34.56
N MET A 122 0.60 18.53 -35.74
CA MET A 122 -0.02 19.44 -36.70
C MET A 122 -1.20 18.74 -37.39
N GLN A 123 -2.26 18.47 -36.64
CA GLN A 123 -3.57 18.16 -37.18
C GLN A 123 -4.53 19.29 -36.90
N GLY A 124 -4.69 20.12 -37.94
CA GLY A 124 -5.53 21.30 -37.96
C GLY A 124 -6.93 21.03 -37.44
N ARG A 125 -7.29 21.74 -36.38
CA ARG A 125 -8.67 22.03 -36.02
C ARG A 125 -8.77 23.51 -35.66
N ASN A 126 -9.31 24.28 -36.60
CA ASN A 126 -9.95 25.56 -36.31
C ASN A 126 -11.01 25.32 -35.22
N SER A 127 -10.84 25.94 -34.06
CA SER A 127 -11.89 26.61 -33.28
C SER A 127 -11.27 27.09 -31.97
N GLY A 128 -11.35 28.38 -31.73
CA GLY A 128 -10.81 28.99 -30.52
C GLY A 128 -11.55 28.50 -29.28
N GLU A 129 -10.80 27.95 -28.33
CA GLU A 129 -11.19 27.94 -26.93
C GLU A 129 -9.93 28.08 -26.07
N LYS A 130 -9.91 29.16 -25.30
CA LYS A 130 -8.79 29.58 -24.46
C LYS A 130 -8.92 28.88 -23.11
N SER A 131 -8.33 27.69 -22.96
CA SER A 131 -8.18 27.05 -21.64
C SER A 131 -6.80 27.35 -21.05
N ARG A 132 -6.77 28.28 -20.08
CA ARG A 132 -5.66 28.48 -19.15
C ARG A 132 -5.42 27.19 -18.37
N SER A 133 -4.23 26.62 -18.48
CA SER A 133 -3.70 25.70 -17.46
C SER A 133 -2.77 26.50 -16.55
N GLU A 134 -3.23 26.72 -15.32
CA GLU A 134 -2.40 27.22 -14.22
C GLU A 134 -1.29 26.21 -13.93
N SER A 135 -0.07 26.63 -14.21
CA SER A 135 1.15 26.06 -13.66
C SER A 135 1.28 26.57 -12.22
N ASP A 136 0.88 25.78 -11.24
CA ASP A 136 1.15 26.12 -9.85
C ASP A 136 2.59 25.73 -9.50
N SER A 137 3.46 26.72 -9.67
CA SER A 137 4.83 26.77 -9.17
C SER A 137 4.80 27.04 -7.66
N GLY A 138 4.71 25.98 -6.85
CA GLY A 138 4.83 26.06 -5.40
C GLY A 138 6.22 25.66 -4.92
N GLY A 139 7.20 26.56 -5.05
CA GLY A 139 8.44 26.46 -4.27
C GLY A 139 8.17 26.88 -2.83
N SER A 140 8.56 26.04 -1.86
CA SER A 140 8.95 26.55 -0.54
C SER A 140 10.11 25.71 -0.01
N LYS A 141 11.26 26.37 0.10
CA LYS A 141 12.27 25.98 1.06
C LYS A 141 11.71 26.29 2.44
N GLU A 142 11.91 25.39 3.39
CA GLU A 142 12.32 25.77 4.75
C GLU A 142 12.83 24.51 5.46
N GLY A 143 14.06 24.60 5.96
CA GLY A 143 14.58 23.67 6.93
C GLY A 143 14.26 24.14 8.35
N LEU A 144 14.78 23.36 9.29
CA LEU A 144 14.92 23.58 10.73
C LEU A 144 13.79 23.09 11.66
N ALA A 145 14.26 22.22 12.56
CA ALA A 145 14.00 22.14 13.99
C ALA A 145 13.05 21.02 14.49
N GLU A 146 13.69 20.16 15.30
CA GLU A 146 13.22 19.16 16.28
C GLU A 146 12.76 17.78 15.82
#